data_AF-A0A9D2M746-F1
#
_entry.id   AF-A0A9D2M746-F1
#
_cell.length_a   1.000
_cell.length_b   1.000
_cell.length_c   1.000
_cell.angle_alpha   90.00
_cell.angle_beta   90.00
_cell.angle_gamma   90.00
#
_symmetry.space_group_name_H-M   'P 1'
#
loop_
_entity.id
_entity.type
_entity.pdbx_description
1 polymer ?
#
loop_
_entity_poly.entity_id
_entity_poly.type
_entity_poly.pdbx_seq_one_letter_code
_entity_poly.pdbx_strand_id
1 'polypeptide(L)'
;MALFRRMLPVLAGAALGCAATLLAQRYSNLVEHEHIVGPEAFDDAAEPASDMPAAPAEAEQAPAAPAPAQAPVSTEVQIPPVDDAAPNPNPVRDHTDPAPTVDGKFDPAGIARPEDFANWDDLGCQG
;
A
#
# COMPACT_ATOMS: atom_id res chain seq x y z
N MET A 1 19.63 51.66 -34.50
CA MET A 1 19.79 51.64 -33.01
C MET A 1 18.49 51.33 -32.26
N ALA A 2 17.35 51.98 -32.58
CA ALA A 2 16.10 51.79 -31.82
C ALA A 2 15.46 50.39 -31.96
N LEU A 3 15.50 49.79 -33.15
CA LEU A 3 15.00 48.42 -33.39
C LEU A 3 15.79 47.36 -32.61
N PHE A 4 17.12 47.46 -32.55
CA PHE A 4 17.97 46.54 -31.79
C PHE A 4 17.67 46.55 -30.28
N ARG A 5 17.43 47.74 -29.70
CA ARG A 5 17.01 47.87 -28.29
C ARG A 5 15.63 47.27 -28.02
N ARG A 6 14.74 47.23 -29.01
CA ARG A 6 13.40 46.65 -28.89
C ARG A 6 13.38 45.13 -29.10
N MET A 7 14.34 44.58 -29.86
CA MET A 7 14.50 43.14 -30.06
C MET A 7 15.27 42.46 -28.93
N LEU A 8 16.15 43.19 -28.21
CA LEU A 8 16.92 42.65 -27.09
C LEU A 8 16.07 41.96 -25.99
N PRO A 9 14.98 42.56 -25.47
CA PRO A 9 14.17 41.89 -24.44
C PRO A 9 13.37 40.71 -24.99
N VAL A 10 12.98 40.73 -26.28
CA VAL A 10 12.26 39.63 -26.92
C VAL A 10 13.18 38.41 -27.06
N LEU A 11 14.42 38.62 -27.49
CA LEU A 11 15.42 37.55 -27.58
C LEU A 11 15.80 37.01 -26.19
N ALA A 12 15.93 37.88 -25.18
CA ALA A 12 16.18 37.45 -23.82
C ALA A 12 15.03 36.60 -23.25
N GLY A 13 13.78 37.00 -23.50
CA GLY A 13 12.59 36.23 -23.12
C GLY A 13 12.52 34.88 -23.82
N ALA A 14 12.79 34.84 -25.13
CA ALA A 14 12.82 33.58 -25.89
C ALA A 14 13.93 32.64 -25.39
N ALA A 15 15.12 33.17 -25.10
CA ALA A 15 16.24 32.39 -24.58
C ALA A 15 15.93 31.80 -23.18
N LEU A 16 15.33 32.60 -22.29
CA LEU A 16 14.89 32.13 -20.97
C LEU A 16 13.79 31.06 -21.08
N GLY A 17 12.83 31.26 -21.98
CA GLY A 17 11.79 30.26 -22.25
C GLY A 17 12.37 28.94 -22.74
N CYS A 18 13.29 28.96 -23.71
CA CYS A 18 14.00 27.77 -24.19
C CYS A 18 14.85 27.11 -23.09
N ALA A 19 15.51 27.89 -22.24
CA ALA A 19 16.30 27.34 -21.13
C ALA A 19 15.40 26.62 -20.11
N ALA A 20 14.23 27.20 -19.78
CA ALA A 20 13.27 26.60 -18.85
C ALA A 20 12.67 25.31 -19.41
N THR A 21 12.32 25.26 -20.70
CA THR A 21 11.77 24.05 -21.32
C THR A 21 12.80 22.92 -21.41
N LEU A 22 14.05 23.21 -21.78
CA LEU A 22 15.12 22.22 -21.78
C LEU A 22 15.43 21.71 -20.37
N LEU A 23 15.39 22.59 -19.37
CA LEU A 23 15.56 22.18 -17.97
C LEU A 23 14.42 21.27 -17.52
N ALA A 24 13.17 21.63 -17.83
CA ALA A 24 12.00 20.80 -17.51
C ALA A 24 12.09 19.43 -18.17
N GLN A 25 12.43 19.35 -19.46
CA GLN A 25 12.64 18.09 -20.17
C GLN A 25 13.76 17.25 -19.53
N ARG A 26 14.86 17.87 -19.12
CA ARG A 26 15.94 17.16 -18.42
C ARG A 26 15.47 16.59 -17.09
N TYR A 27 14.70 17.34 -16.30
CA TYR A 27 14.13 16.83 -15.05
C TYR A 27 13.16 15.69 -15.30
N SER A 28 12.26 15.81 -16.28
CA SER A 28 11.32 14.75 -16.63
C SER A 28 12.02 13.45 -17.08
N ASN A 29 13.15 13.56 -17.78
CA ASN A 29 13.95 12.40 -18.18
C ASN A 29 14.78 11.79 -17.05
N LEU A 30 15.12 12.57 -16.01
CA LEU A 30 15.82 12.07 -14.81
C LEU A 30 14.87 11.46 -13.79
N VAL A 31 13.59 11.82 -13.83
CA VAL A 31 12.53 11.10 -13.13
C VAL A 31 12.26 9.84 -13.94
N GLU A 32 13.12 8.84 -13.76
CA GLU A 32 12.80 7.48 -14.17
C GLU A 32 11.43 7.16 -13.56
N HIS A 33 10.44 6.95 -14.42
CA HIS A 33 9.16 6.45 -13.98
C HIS A 33 9.47 5.05 -13.46
N GLU A 34 9.06 4.74 -12.23
CA GLU A 34 9.12 3.37 -11.75
C GLU A 34 8.37 2.52 -12.78
N HIS A 35 9.13 1.82 -13.60
CA HIS A 35 8.60 0.93 -14.60
C HIS A 35 8.05 -0.24 -13.81
N ILE A 36 6.73 -0.22 -13.56
CA ILE A 36 6.02 -1.41 -13.13
C ILE A 36 6.30 -2.43 -14.22
N VAL A 37 7.10 -3.43 -13.86
CA VAL A 37 7.39 -4.57 -14.72
C VAL A 37 6.04 -5.15 -15.13
N GLY A 38 5.66 -4.93 -16.39
CA GLY A 38 4.44 -5.47 -16.95
C GLY A 38 4.47 -7.00 -16.95
N PRO A 39 3.30 -7.67 -17.01
CA PRO A 39 3.22 -9.13 -17.01
C PRO A 39 4.06 -9.79 -18.11
N GLU A 40 4.34 -9.07 -19.20
CA GLU A 40 5.22 -9.47 -20.31
C GLU A 40 6.65 -9.86 -19.90
N ALA A 41 7.13 -9.42 -18.72
CA ALA A 41 8.45 -9.81 -18.21
C ALA A 41 8.43 -11.14 -17.44
N PHE A 42 7.25 -11.71 -17.21
CA PHE A 42 7.05 -12.97 -16.49
C PHE A 42 6.77 -14.16 -17.43
N ASP A 43 6.75 -13.95 -18.75
CA ASP A 43 6.41 -14.96 -19.76
C ASP A 43 7.48 -16.05 -20.01
N ASP A 44 8.50 -16.15 -19.15
CA ASP A 44 9.53 -17.21 -19.25
C ASP A 44 9.62 -18.09 -17.99
N ALA A 45 8.54 -18.15 -17.20
CA ALA A 45 8.38 -19.14 -16.14
C ALA A 45 7.57 -20.34 -16.67
N ALA A 46 8.30 -21.36 -17.16
CA ALA A 46 7.78 -22.66 -17.55
C ALA A 46 6.66 -23.15 -16.61
N GLU A 47 5.55 -23.62 -17.20
CA GLU A 47 4.45 -24.26 -16.49
C GLU A 47 4.97 -25.35 -15.54
N PRO A 48 4.68 -25.29 -14.22
CA PRO A 48 4.85 -26.46 -13.38
C PRO A 48 3.72 -27.43 -13.73
N ALA A 49 4.08 -28.57 -14.31
CA ALA A 49 3.19 -29.72 -14.43
C ALA A 49 2.49 -29.94 -13.08
N SER A 50 1.16 -29.94 -13.10
CA SER A 50 0.33 -30.27 -11.95
C SER A 50 0.52 -31.75 -11.60
N ASP A 51 1.54 -32.05 -10.81
CA ASP A 51 1.64 -33.32 -10.11
C ASP A 51 0.88 -33.17 -8.78
N MET A 52 -0.43 -33.40 -8.87
CA MET A 52 -1.32 -33.40 -7.72
C MET A 52 -0.99 -34.64 -6.86
N PRO A 53 -0.51 -34.49 -5.61
CA PRO A 53 -0.34 -35.64 -4.75
C PRO A 53 -1.74 -36.20 -4.46
N ALA A 54 -1.92 -37.50 -4.74
CA ALA A 54 -3.14 -38.21 -4.41
C ALA A 54 -3.51 -37.98 -2.93
N ALA A 55 -4.77 -37.65 -2.69
CA ALA A 55 -5.33 -37.47 -1.35
C ALA A 55 -5.03 -38.71 -0.49
N PRO A 56 -4.45 -38.56 0.72
CA PRO A 56 -4.30 -39.69 1.62
C PRO A 56 -5.68 -40.11 2.11
N ALA A 57 -5.99 -41.39 1.90
CA ALA A 57 -7.17 -42.05 2.44
C ALA A 57 -7.26 -41.86 3.97
N GLU A 58 -8.48 -41.70 4.45
CA GLU A 58 -8.85 -41.67 5.88
C GLU A 58 -8.09 -42.72 6.68
N ALA A 59 -7.18 -42.26 7.54
CA ALA A 59 -6.61 -43.04 8.62
C ALA A 59 -7.17 -42.48 9.94
N GLU A 60 -7.92 -43.33 10.64
CA GLU A 60 -8.42 -43.14 12.00
C GLU A 60 -7.41 -42.39 12.89
N GLN A 61 -7.77 -41.16 13.28
CA GLN A 61 -7.00 -40.36 14.23
C GLN A 61 -7.23 -40.86 15.66
N ALA A 62 -6.24 -41.53 16.23
CA ALA A 62 -6.06 -41.55 17.68
C ALA A 62 -5.79 -40.11 18.18
N PRO A 63 -6.22 -39.72 19.39
CA PRO A 63 -6.19 -38.32 19.81
C PRO A 63 -4.74 -37.86 20.01
N ALA A 64 -4.29 -36.98 19.13
CA ALA A 64 -3.04 -36.25 19.30
C ALA A 64 -3.17 -35.32 20.52
N ALA A 65 -2.22 -35.42 21.45
CA ALA A 65 -2.11 -34.50 22.58
C ALA A 65 -2.02 -33.05 22.06
N PRO A 66 -2.66 -32.08 22.72
CA PRO A 66 -2.66 -30.70 22.25
C PRO A 66 -1.23 -30.15 22.28
N ALA A 67 -0.75 -29.68 21.12
CA ALA A 67 0.42 -28.82 21.07
C ALA A 67 0.18 -27.59 21.95
N PRO A 68 1.20 -27.08 22.69
CA PRO A 68 1.02 -25.91 23.52
C PRO A 68 0.56 -24.74 22.64
N ALA A 69 -0.62 -24.20 22.94
CA ALA A 69 -1.12 -22.99 22.33
C ALA A 69 -0.05 -21.90 22.51
N GLN A 70 0.54 -21.46 21.41
CA GLN A 70 1.33 -20.24 21.43
C GLN A 70 0.38 -19.13 21.87
N ALA A 71 0.70 -18.48 23.00
CA ALA A 71 -0.07 -17.36 23.47
C ALA A 71 -0.21 -16.34 22.32
N PRO A 72 -1.39 -15.75 22.10
CA PRO A 72 -1.54 -14.70 21.10
C PRO A 72 -0.53 -13.60 21.45
N VAL A 73 0.41 -13.34 20.55
CA VAL A 73 1.33 -12.22 20.68
C VAL A 73 0.47 -10.98 20.46
N SER A 74 -0.03 -10.39 21.54
CA SER A 74 -0.71 -9.09 21.49
C SER A 74 0.31 -8.08 21.01
N THR A 75 0.27 -7.75 19.72
CA THR A 75 1.13 -6.71 19.16
C THR A 75 0.40 -5.40 19.40
N GLU A 76 0.38 -4.97 20.66
CA GLU A 76 -0.17 -3.67 21.03
C GLU A 76 0.68 -2.62 20.33
N VAL A 77 0.07 -1.95 19.35
CA VAL A 77 0.74 -0.92 18.56
C VAL A 77 0.98 0.26 19.50
N GLN A 78 2.21 0.39 19.99
CA GLN A 78 2.59 1.53 20.84
C GLN A 78 2.72 2.77 19.96
N ILE A 79 1.67 3.60 19.92
CA ILE A 79 1.76 4.95 19.38
C ILE A 79 2.46 5.81 20.43
N PRO A 80 3.62 6.43 20.10
CA PRO A 80 4.30 7.31 21.04
C PRO A 80 3.36 8.47 21.44
N PRO A 81 3.38 8.91 22.71
CA PRO A 81 2.52 9.99 23.17
C PRO A 81 2.77 11.26 22.34
N VAL A 82 1.71 12.02 22.08
CA VAL A 82 1.81 13.31 21.40
C VAL A 82 2.64 14.25 22.28
N ASP A 83 3.77 14.71 21.75
CA ASP A 83 4.59 15.76 22.35
C ASP A 83 4.24 17.09 21.69
N ASP A 84 3.31 17.83 22.29
CA ASP A 84 2.85 19.14 21.80
C ASP A 84 3.96 20.22 21.81
N ALA A 85 5.09 19.96 22.46
CA ALA A 85 6.25 20.87 22.47
C ALA A 85 7.22 20.61 21.31
N ALA A 86 7.06 19.51 20.57
CA ALA A 86 7.88 19.21 19.41
C ALA A 86 7.62 20.23 18.27
N PRO A 87 8.64 20.59 17.47
CA PRO A 87 8.46 21.52 16.34
C PRO A 87 7.47 21.04 15.27
N ASN A 88 7.24 19.74 15.18
CA ASN A 88 6.23 19.10 14.34
C ASN A 88 5.61 17.95 15.15
N PRO A 89 4.61 18.22 16.00
CA PRO A 89 3.96 17.17 16.76
C PRO A 89 3.24 16.23 15.79
N ASN A 90 3.39 14.92 16.01
CA ASN A 90 2.67 13.94 15.22
C ASN A 90 1.16 14.07 15.52
N PRO A 91 0.30 14.39 14.53
CA PRO A 91 -1.13 14.54 14.77
C PRO A 91 -1.85 13.19 14.92
N VAL A 92 -1.19 12.07 14.58
CA VAL A 92 -1.80 10.73 14.63
C VAL A 92 -2.08 10.34 16.09
N ARG A 93 -3.34 10.02 16.37
CA ARG A 93 -3.81 9.49 17.65
C ARG A 93 -4.26 8.04 17.44
N ASP A 94 -4.18 7.24 18.50
CA ASP A 94 -4.74 5.90 18.45
C ASP A 94 -6.27 5.99 18.44
N HIS A 95 -6.86 5.44 17.38
CA HIS A 95 -8.30 5.29 17.20
C HIS A 95 -8.69 3.82 17.04
N THR A 96 -7.77 2.91 17.33
CA THR A 96 -8.01 1.47 17.22
C THR A 96 -8.92 1.05 18.37
N ASP A 97 -10.07 0.46 18.02
CA ASP A 97 -10.93 -0.16 19.02
C ASP A 97 -10.21 -1.35 19.67
N PRO A 98 -10.48 -1.62 20.96
CA PRO A 98 -9.90 -2.78 21.62
C PRO A 98 -10.30 -4.07 20.90
N ALA A 99 -9.35 -5.00 20.83
CA ALA A 99 -9.58 -6.28 20.18
C ALA A 99 -10.80 -7.02 20.80
N PRO A 100 -11.73 -7.52 19.99
CA PRO A 100 -12.90 -8.25 20.46
C PRO A 100 -12.49 -9.53 21.19
N THR A 101 -13.16 -9.83 22.31
CA THR A 101 -12.91 -11.04 23.09
C THR A 101 -14.21 -11.71 23.53
N VAL A 102 -14.20 -13.05 23.55
CA VAL A 102 -15.24 -13.92 24.10
C VAL A 102 -14.58 -14.86 25.10
N ASP A 103 -15.07 -14.88 26.34
CA ASP A 103 -14.48 -15.65 27.45
C ASP A 103 -12.96 -15.41 27.66
N GLY A 104 -12.53 -14.16 27.46
CA GLY A 104 -11.14 -13.73 27.63
C GLY A 104 -10.19 -14.23 26.55
N LYS A 105 -10.69 -14.84 25.46
CA LYS A 105 -9.91 -15.17 24.27
C LYS A 105 -10.26 -14.21 23.15
N PHE A 106 -9.27 -13.87 22.32
CA PHE A 106 -9.48 -13.11 21.10
C PHE A 106 -10.54 -13.78 20.23
N ASP A 107 -11.51 -13.01 19.77
CA ASP A 107 -12.57 -13.47 18.88
C ASP A 107 -12.38 -12.87 17.48
N PRO A 108 -11.81 -13.63 16.52
CA PRO A 108 -11.59 -13.14 15.17
C PRO A 108 -12.89 -12.76 14.46
N ALA A 109 -14.04 -13.37 14.82
CA ALA A 109 -15.32 -13.08 14.19
C ALA A 109 -15.88 -11.71 14.59
N GLY A 110 -15.43 -11.15 15.72
CA GLY A 110 -15.83 -9.84 16.19
C GLY A 110 -15.06 -8.67 15.54
N ILE A 111 -14.04 -8.94 14.71
CA ILE A 111 -13.18 -7.89 14.11
C ILE A 111 -13.98 -7.03 13.13
N ALA A 112 -14.89 -7.64 12.38
CA ALA A 112 -15.72 -6.95 11.41
C ALA A 112 -17.11 -7.57 11.41
N ARG A 113 -18.11 -6.73 11.63
CA ARG A 113 -19.52 -7.10 11.57
C ARG A 113 -20.04 -6.91 10.16
N PRO A 114 -21.08 -7.65 9.74
CA PRO A 114 -21.71 -7.42 8.43
C PRO A 114 -22.09 -5.95 8.19
N GLU A 115 -22.47 -5.23 9.25
CA GLU A 115 -22.84 -3.82 9.20
C GLU A 115 -21.66 -2.87 8.98
N ASP A 116 -20.43 -3.31 9.26
CA ASP A 116 -19.21 -2.50 9.02
C ASP A 116 -18.87 -2.42 7.52
N PHE A 117 -19.43 -3.34 6.73
CA PHE A 117 -19.30 -3.34 5.28
C PHE A 117 -20.52 -2.66 4.64
N ALA A 118 -20.25 -1.72 3.74
CA ALA A 118 -21.31 -1.16 2.93
C ALA A 118 -21.96 -2.26 2.06
N ASN A 119 -23.28 -2.21 1.94
CA ASN A 119 -24.00 -3.11 1.06
C ASN A 119 -23.65 -2.81 -0.40
N TRP A 120 -23.17 -3.84 -1.09
CA TRP A 120 -22.70 -3.73 -2.46
C TRP A 120 -23.80 -3.33 -3.44
N ASP A 121 -25.03 -3.80 -3.22
CA ASP A 121 -26.19 -3.40 -4.02
C ASP A 121 -26.55 -1.92 -3.83
N ASP A 122 -26.41 -1.40 -2.61
CA ASP A 122 -26.69 0.00 -2.28
C ASP A 122 -25.62 0.95 -2.86
N LEU A 123 -24.42 0.44 -3.10
CA LEU A 123 -23.32 1.16 -3.76
C LEU A 123 -23.41 1.14 -5.30
N GLY A 124 -24.39 0.43 -5.87
CA GLY A 124 -24.59 0.36 -7.31
C GLY A 124 -23.50 -0.42 -8.06
N CYS A 125 -22.72 -1.25 -7.35
CA CYS A 125 -21.74 -2.12 -7.97
C CYS A 125 -22.47 -3.33 -8.57
N GLN A 126 -22.39 -3.49 -9.89
CA GLN A 126 -22.86 -4.69 -10.59
C GLN A 126 -21.65 -5.54 -10.98
N GLY A 127 -21.73 -6.83 -10.68
CA GLY A 127 -20.67 -7.81 -10.98
C GLY A 127 -20.54 -8.16 -12.44
#